data_AF-A0A0D9W2J9-F1
#
_entry.id   AF-A0A0D9W2J9-F1
#
_cell.length_a   1.000
_cell.length_b   1.000
_cell.length_c   1.000
_cell.angle_alpha   90.00
_cell.angle_beta   90.00
_cell.angle_gamma   90.00
#
_symmetry.space_group_name_H-M   'P 1'
#
loop_
_entity.id
_entity.type
_entity.pdbx_description
1 polymer ?
#
loop_
_entity_poly.entity_id
_entity_poly.type
_entity_poly.pdbx_seq_one_letter_code
_entity_poly.pdbx_strand_id
1 'polypeptide(L)'
;MIEKRYMYMSDEFLRSNPSVTAYNSPSINIRQSLTDATMPLLGAAAARRAIADWGQPASKITHLVMCTTVSGCMPGADFSLVKLLNLPLTTKRFMMYHAGCHGGGTALRLAENNPQSCTRLREERINQMVVSRLREEGIVYNLHRDLAFHIAANIEALMRKVIGALVDLNEEVFWVVHPGGRDILDRVARVLGLRDEKVAVSRERRSVERGMRTAGEGLELGLLLSFGPGLTMETILLRAPPIRPII
;
A
#
# COMPACT_ATOMS: atom_id res chain seq x y z
N MET A 1 13.92 -10.10 7.52
CA MET A 1 14.30 -11.06 6.45
C MET A 1 13.01 -11.50 5.77
N ILE A 2 12.99 -11.69 4.44
CA ILE A 2 11.79 -12.25 3.77
C ILE A 2 11.83 -13.77 3.92
N GLU A 3 10.97 -14.32 4.76
CA GLU A 3 10.93 -15.77 5.03
C GLU A 3 10.13 -16.53 3.97
N LYS A 4 9.01 -15.96 3.51
CA LYS A 4 8.10 -16.60 2.56
C LYS A 4 7.44 -15.57 1.66
N ARG A 5 7.16 -15.97 0.41
CA ARG A 5 6.32 -15.22 -0.55
C ARG A 5 5.20 -16.11 -1.07
N TYR A 6 4.06 -15.51 -1.34
CA TYR A 6 2.91 -16.16 -1.97
C TYR A 6 2.80 -15.66 -3.40
N MET A 7 2.72 -16.58 -4.36
CA MET A 7 2.69 -16.27 -5.79
C MET A 7 1.53 -17.00 -6.45
N TYR A 8 0.86 -16.33 -7.39
CA TYR A 8 -0.16 -16.96 -8.23
C TYR A 8 0.47 -17.74 -9.40
N MET A 9 1.59 -17.26 -9.93
CA MET A 9 2.35 -17.95 -10.98
C MET A 9 2.91 -19.26 -10.42
N SER A 10 2.42 -20.39 -10.92
CA SER A 10 2.91 -21.73 -10.58
C SER A 10 4.10 -22.13 -11.47
N ASP A 11 4.86 -23.14 -11.03
CA ASP A 11 5.94 -23.71 -11.83
C ASP A 11 5.44 -24.23 -13.19
N GLU A 12 4.25 -24.83 -13.22
CA GLU A 12 3.59 -25.28 -14.44
C GLU A 12 3.30 -24.12 -15.39
N PHE A 13 2.73 -23.02 -14.88
CA PHE A 13 2.47 -21.83 -15.68
C PHE A 13 3.74 -21.26 -16.29
N LEU A 14 4.83 -21.19 -15.52
CA LEU A 14 6.11 -20.67 -16.00
C LEU A 14 6.75 -21.57 -17.06
N ARG A 15 6.69 -22.90 -16.88
CA ARG A 15 7.19 -23.87 -17.88
C ARG A 15 6.41 -23.81 -19.19
N SER A 16 5.09 -23.63 -19.12
CA SER A 16 4.22 -23.53 -20.30
C SER A 16 4.31 -22.17 -21.00
N ASN A 17 4.88 -21.15 -20.35
CA ASN A 17 4.98 -19.79 -20.89
C ASN A 17 6.43 -19.28 -20.81
N PRO A 18 7.37 -19.83 -21.60
CA PRO A 18 8.79 -19.49 -21.50
C PRO A 18 9.08 -18.01 -21.76
N SER A 19 8.26 -17.32 -22.58
CA SER A 19 8.37 -15.87 -22.81
C SER A 19 8.19 -15.03 -21.55
N VAL A 20 7.50 -15.53 -20.52
CA VAL A 20 7.35 -14.86 -19.22
C VAL A 20 8.65 -14.94 -18.41
N THR A 21 9.45 -15.99 -18.63
CA THR A 21 10.74 -16.23 -17.94
C THR A 21 11.94 -15.68 -18.71
N ALA A 22 11.83 -15.52 -20.02
CA ALA A 22 12.88 -14.97 -20.86
C ALA A 22 13.04 -13.45 -20.67
N TYR A 23 14.28 -13.00 -20.53
CA TYR A 23 14.61 -11.58 -20.40
C TYR A 23 14.26 -10.82 -21.69
N ASN A 24 13.57 -9.67 -21.56
CA ASN A 24 13.11 -8.82 -22.66
C ASN A 24 12.26 -9.51 -23.74
N SER A 25 11.70 -10.70 -23.47
CA SER A 25 10.78 -11.36 -24.40
C SER A 25 9.39 -10.75 -24.30
N PRO A 26 8.72 -10.44 -25.43
CA PRO A 26 7.33 -10.02 -25.45
C PRO A 26 6.45 -11.02 -24.70
N SER A 27 5.77 -10.54 -23.67
CA SER A 27 4.97 -11.38 -22.76
C SER A 27 3.82 -10.63 -22.11
N ILE A 28 3.62 -9.35 -22.45
CA ILE A 28 2.60 -8.51 -21.81
C ILE A 28 1.19 -9.09 -21.91
N ASN A 29 0.81 -9.68 -23.06
CA ASN A 29 -0.53 -10.25 -23.25
C ASN A 29 -0.78 -11.40 -22.26
N ILE A 30 0.17 -12.32 -22.12
CA ILE A 30 0.07 -13.46 -21.19
C ILE A 30 0.01 -12.96 -19.74
N ARG A 31 0.84 -11.97 -19.40
CA ARG A 31 0.86 -11.35 -18.07
C ARG A 31 -0.48 -10.68 -17.76
N GLN A 32 -1.04 -9.92 -18.70
CA GLN A 32 -2.33 -9.24 -18.55
C GLN A 32 -3.48 -10.23 -18.43
N SER A 33 -3.55 -11.24 -19.30
CA SER A 33 -4.59 -12.27 -19.23
C SER A 33 -4.60 -12.98 -17.88
N LEU A 34 -3.42 -13.28 -17.33
CA LEU A 34 -3.33 -13.82 -15.97
C LEU A 34 -3.85 -12.81 -14.94
N THR A 35 -3.31 -11.59 -14.93
CA THR A 35 -3.67 -10.60 -13.90
C THR A 35 -5.13 -10.20 -13.93
N ASP A 36 -5.72 -10.05 -15.11
CA ASP A 36 -7.12 -9.64 -15.28
C ASP A 36 -8.08 -10.71 -14.77
N ALA A 37 -7.75 -11.99 -14.94
CA ALA A 37 -8.52 -13.08 -14.38
C ALA A 37 -8.38 -13.20 -12.86
N THR A 38 -7.17 -13.02 -12.32
CA THR A 38 -6.86 -13.42 -10.95
C THR A 38 -6.99 -12.28 -9.94
N MET A 39 -6.68 -11.04 -10.35
CA MET A 39 -6.66 -9.89 -9.47
C MET A 39 -8.05 -9.60 -8.85
N PRO A 40 -9.17 -9.63 -9.59
CA PRO A 40 -10.49 -9.42 -8.98
C PRO A 40 -10.84 -10.50 -7.97
N LEU A 41 -10.41 -11.75 -8.19
CA LEU A 41 -10.64 -12.86 -7.25
C LEU A 41 -9.90 -12.64 -5.92
N LEU A 42 -8.62 -12.24 -6.01
CA LEU A 42 -7.83 -11.91 -4.82
C LEU A 42 -8.41 -10.71 -4.08
N GLY A 43 -8.79 -9.66 -4.81
CA GLY A 43 -9.47 -8.49 -4.23
C GLY A 43 -10.78 -8.86 -3.54
N ALA A 44 -11.59 -9.73 -4.16
CA ALA A 44 -12.85 -10.17 -3.59
C ALA A 44 -12.63 -11.02 -2.33
N ALA A 45 -11.63 -11.92 -2.33
CA ALA A 45 -11.31 -12.71 -1.14
C ALA A 45 -10.88 -11.83 0.05
N ALA A 46 -10.05 -10.82 -0.20
CA ALA A 46 -9.65 -9.84 0.82
C ALA A 46 -10.84 -9.00 1.30
N ALA A 47 -11.64 -8.47 0.36
CA ALA A 47 -12.81 -7.66 0.68
C ALA A 47 -13.88 -8.44 1.46
N ARG A 48 -14.11 -9.73 1.15
CA ARG A 48 -15.04 -10.57 1.92
C ARG A 48 -14.61 -10.72 3.38
N ARG A 49 -13.31 -10.88 3.64
CA ARG A 49 -12.79 -10.93 5.02
C ARG A 49 -12.98 -9.60 5.73
N ALA A 50 -12.70 -8.49 5.06
CA ALA A 50 -12.91 -7.15 5.63
C ALA A 50 -14.39 -6.84 5.89
N ILE A 51 -15.29 -7.23 4.99
CA ILE A 51 -16.75 -7.06 5.18
C ILE A 51 -17.26 -7.95 6.33
N ALA A 52 -16.75 -9.17 6.45
CA ALA A 52 -17.09 -10.07 7.55
C ALA A 52 -16.65 -9.48 8.90
N ASP A 53 -15.44 -8.94 8.96
CA ASP A 53 -14.91 -8.25 10.14
C ASP A 53 -15.70 -6.97 10.49
N TRP A 54 -16.10 -6.20 9.48
CA TRP A 54 -16.98 -5.03 9.66
C TRP A 54 -18.38 -5.40 10.20
N GLY A 55 -18.88 -6.60 9.89
CA GLY A 55 -20.14 -7.14 10.42
C GLY A 55 -21.42 -6.48 9.88
N GLN A 56 -21.31 -5.62 8.87
CA GLN A 56 -22.46 -4.96 8.21
C GLN A 56 -22.69 -5.53 6.81
N PRO A 57 -23.92 -5.42 6.27
CA PRO A 57 -24.21 -5.93 4.93
C PRO A 57 -23.46 -5.14 3.85
N ALA A 58 -22.93 -5.86 2.86
CA ALA A 58 -22.21 -5.28 1.72
C ALA A 58 -23.05 -4.25 0.92
N SER A 59 -24.38 -4.31 1.01
CA SER A 59 -25.29 -3.34 0.41
C SER A 59 -25.14 -1.92 0.96
N LYS A 60 -24.53 -1.74 2.15
CA LYS A 60 -24.22 -0.41 2.71
C LYS A 60 -22.96 0.23 2.11
N ILE A 61 -22.21 -0.48 1.27
CA ILE A 61 -21.00 0.06 0.64
C ILE A 61 -21.39 1.03 -0.48
N THR A 62 -21.10 2.32 -0.26
CA THR A 62 -21.44 3.40 -1.18
C THR A 62 -20.33 3.70 -2.19
N HIS A 63 -19.08 3.45 -1.83
CA HIS A 63 -17.90 3.74 -2.64
C HIS A 63 -16.95 2.55 -2.65
N LEU A 64 -16.32 2.32 -3.81
CA LEU A 64 -15.26 1.34 -4.00
C LEU A 64 -14.03 2.03 -4.58
N VAL A 65 -12.94 2.07 -3.82
CA VAL A 65 -11.64 2.54 -4.28
C VAL A 65 -10.74 1.33 -4.45
N MET A 66 -10.27 1.08 -5.67
CA MET A 66 -9.34 0.00 -5.96
C MET A 66 -8.08 0.57 -6.61
N CYS A 67 -6.92 0.06 -6.17
CA CYS A 67 -5.64 0.39 -6.77
C CYS A 67 -4.94 -0.89 -7.23
N THR A 68 -4.26 -0.80 -8.36
CA THR A 68 -3.40 -1.88 -8.87
C THR A 68 -2.24 -1.29 -9.64
N THR A 69 -1.16 -2.05 -9.73
CA THR A 69 0.02 -1.66 -10.53
C THR A 69 0.19 -2.50 -11.78
N VAL A 70 -0.45 -3.68 -11.83
CA VAL A 70 -0.10 -4.75 -12.77
C VAL A 70 -1.03 -4.89 -13.98
N SER A 71 -2.16 -4.21 -13.99
CA SER A 71 -3.18 -4.31 -15.04
C SER A 71 -3.61 -2.94 -15.54
N GLY A 72 -4.27 -2.92 -16.70
CA GLY A 72 -4.89 -1.74 -17.30
C GLY A 72 -6.19 -2.07 -18.06
N CYS A 73 -6.92 -3.11 -17.67
CA CYS A 73 -8.07 -3.61 -18.42
C CYS A 73 -9.32 -2.72 -18.32
N MET A 74 -10.19 -2.81 -19.33
CA MET A 74 -11.50 -2.14 -19.36
C MET A 74 -12.57 -3.13 -19.85
N PRO A 75 -13.66 -3.37 -19.10
CA PRO A 75 -13.95 -2.88 -17.74
C PRO A 75 -12.89 -3.31 -16.72
N GLY A 76 -12.68 -2.48 -15.69
CA GLY A 76 -11.62 -2.71 -14.74
C GLY A 76 -11.93 -3.71 -13.63
N ALA A 77 -10.92 -3.96 -12.80
CA ALA A 77 -11.07 -4.83 -11.63
C ALA A 77 -12.13 -4.33 -10.64
N ASP A 78 -12.34 -3.01 -10.55
CA ASP A 78 -13.41 -2.37 -9.81
C ASP A 78 -14.80 -2.83 -10.25
N PHE A 79 -15.00 -2.99 -11.56
CA PHE A 79 -16.27 -3.48 -12.13
C PHE A 79 -16.50 -4.95 -11.79
N SER A 80 -15.46 -5.77 -11.96
CA SER A 80 -15.50 -7.19 -11.61
C SER A 80 -15.76 -7.40 -10.12
N LEU A 81 -15.18 -6.57 -9.25
CA LEU A 81 -15.40 -6.63 -7.80
C LEU A 81 -16.85 -6.32 -7.40
N VAL A 82 -17.49 -5.31 -8.01
CA VAL A 82 -18.90 -5.02 -7.74
C VAL A 82 -19.76 -6.26 -7.96
N LYS A 83 -19.53 -7.00 -9.06
CA LYS A 83 -20.24 -8.25 -9.35
C LYS A 83 -19.89 -9.35 -8.35
N LEU A 84 -18.60 -9.60 -8.12
CA LEU A 84 -18.13 -10.68 -7.25
C LEU A 84 -18.64 -10.51 -5.81
N LEU A 85 -18.67 -9.28 -5.31
CA LEU A 85 -19.09 -8.96 -3.94
C LEU A 85 -20.59 -8.68 -3.82
N ASN A 86 -21.34 -8.72 -4.93
CA ASN A 86 -22.76 -8.36 -5.00
C ASN A 86 -23.05 -6.98 -4.41
N LEU A 87 -22.22 -5.99 -4.77
CA LEU A 87 -22.40 -4.60 -4.33
C LEU A 87 -23.54 -3.94 -5.13
N PRO A 88 -24.20 -2.91 -4.58
CA PRO A 88 -25.18 -2.14 -5.32
C PRO A 88 -24.62 -1.59 -6.64
N LEU A 89 -25.42 -1.61 -7.71
CA LEU A 89 -25.01 -1.02 -8.99
C LEU A 89 -24.81 0.51 -8.92
N THR A 90 -25.32 1.15 -7.86
CA THR A 90 -25.13 2.56 -7.55
C THR A 90 -23.81 2.86 -6.84
N THR A 91 -23.02 1.84 -6.47
CA THR A 91 -21.71 2.04 -5.84
C THR A 91 -20.78 2.83 -6.74
N LYS A 92 -20.29 3.96 -6.25
CA LYS A 92 -19.35 4.83 -6.95
C LYS A 92 -17.96 4.20 -6.96
N ARG A 93 -17.35 4.10 -8.14
CA ARG A 93 -16.08 3.38 -8.34
C ARG A 93 -14.96 4.32 -8.69
N PHE A 94 -13.82 4.14 -8.05
CA PHE A 94 -12.56 4.81 -8.36
C PHE A 94 -11.48 3.76 -8.58
N MET A 95 -11.09 3.57 -9.84
CA MET A 95 -10.05 2.62 -10.23
C MET A 95 -8.74 3.36 -10.51
N MET A 96 -7.70 3.02 -9.77
CA MET A 96 -6.35 3.59 -9.93
C MET A 96 -5.42 2.54 -10.53
N TYR A 97 -5.15 2.70 -11.82
CA TYR A 97 -4.16 1.91 -12.54
C TYR A 97 -2.76 2.47 -12.39
N HIS A 98 -1.77 1.57 -12.38
CA HIS A 98 -0.35 1.89 -12.33
C HIS A 98 0.06 2.87 -11.22
N ALA A 99 -0.64 2.80 -10.07
CA ALA A 99 -0.41 3.70 -8.93
C ALA A 99 0.94 3.46 -8.23
N GLY A 100 1.55 2.29 -8.43
CA GLY A 100 2.81 1.91 -7.79
C GLY A 100 2.68 1.72 -6.29
N CYS A 101 3.83 1.68 -5.62
CA CYS A 101 3.94 1.32 -4.21
C CYS A 101 3.25 2.30 -3.23
N HIS A 102 3.02 3.55 -3.63
CA HIS A 102 2.28 4.53 -2.82
C HIS A 102 0.75 4.41 -3.00
N GLY A 103 0.27 3.56 -3.91
CA GLY A 103 -1.16 3.47 -4.27
C GLY A 103 -2.08 3.15 -3.09
N GLY A 104 -1.58 2.43 -2.07
CA GLY A 104 -2.32 2.17 -0.84
C GLY A 104 -2.57 3.43 0.00
N GLY A 105 -1.56 4.28 0.17
CA GLY A 105 -1.73 5.58 0.84
C GLY A 105 -2.68 6.48 0.05
N THR A 106 -2.56 6.49 -1.27
CA THR A 106 -3.45 7.27 -2.15
C THR A 106 -4.89 6.78 -2.04
N ALA A 107 -5.11 5.46 -1.98
CA ALA A 107 -6.45 4.88 -1.85
C ALA A 107 -7.12 5.27 -0.53
N LEU A 108 -6.36 5.23 0.58
CA LEU A 108 -6.84 5.70 1.88
C LEU A 108 -7.15 7.20 1.86
N ARG A 109 -6.28 8.02 1.26
CA ARG A 109 -6.51 9.46 1.10
C ARG A 109 -7.77 9.79 0.29
N LEU A 110 -8.09 8.98 -0.73
CA LEU A 110 -9.32 9.14 -1.51
C LEU A 110 -10.57 8.65 -0.77
N ALA A 111 -10.42 7.67 0.11
CA ALA A 111 -11.51 7.19 0.95
C ALA A 111 -11.78 8.12 2.15
N GLU A 112 -10.78 8.89 2.57
CA GLU A 112 -10.86 9.83 3.67
C GLU A 112 -11.54 11.14 3.24
N ASN A 113 -12.50 11.60 4.06
CA ASN A 113 -13.24 12.82 3.80
C ASN A 113 -12.62 14.05 4.49
N ASN A 114 -11.66 13.85 5.39
CA ASN A 114 -10.97 14.95 6.07
C ASN A 114 -9.66 15.36 5.35
N PRO A 115 -9.61 16.52 4.68
CA PRO A 115 -8.44 16.96 3.92
C PRO A 115 -7.21 17.29 4.79
N GLN A 116 -7.36 17.53 6.09
CA GLN A 116 -6.23 17.86 6.99
C GLN A 116 -5.49 16.63 7.52
N SER A 117 -6.05 15.43 7.34
CA SER A 117 -5.48 14.19 7.85
C SER A 117 -4.31 13.64 7.02
N CYS A 118 -4.15 14.12 5.77
CA CYS A 118 -3.20 13.55 4.83
C CYS A 118 -2.33 14.63 4.17
N THR A 119 -1.02 14.42 4.20
CA THR A 119 -0.06 15.27 3.51
C THR A 119 0.62 14.45 2.40
N ARG A 120 0.64 15.01 1.20
CA ARG A 120 1.39 14.45 0.06
C ARG A 120 2.55 15.37 -0.25
N LEU A 121 3.76 14.81 -0.31
CA LEU A 121 4.90 15.48 -0.91
C LEU A 121 5.30 14.79 -2.21
N ARG A 122 5.38 15.61 -3.25
CA ARG A 122 5.94 15.22 -4.54
C ARG A 122 7.10 16.16 -4.81
N GLU A 123 8.30 15.62 -4.92
CA GLU A 123 9.49 16.42 -5.22
C GLU A 123 9.74 16.35 -6.74
N GLU A 124 9.41 17.44 -7.43
CA GLU A 124 9.43 17.47 -8.90
C GLU A 124 10.84 17.31 -9.48
N ARG A 125 11.86 17.77 -8.75
CA ARG A 125 13.28 17.68 -9.12
C ARG A 125 13.83 16.26 -9.18
N ILE A 126 13.12 15.28 -8.62
CA ILE A 126 13.57 13.89 -8.53
C ILE A 126 12.56 12.91 -9.13
N ASN A 127 11.68 13.40 -10.03
CA ASN A 127 10.67 12.60 -10.73
C ASN A 127 11.20 11.40 -11.54
N GLN A 128 12.52 11.28 -11.74
CA GLN A 128 13.17 10.17 -12.45
C GLN A 128 13.79 9.13 -11.50
N MET A 129 13.56 9.20 -10.17
CA MET A 129 14.17 8.26 -9.24
C MET A 129 13.58 6.86 -9.30
N VAL A 130 12.28 6.76 -9.49
CA VAL A 130 11.60 5.49 -9.72
C VAL A 130 10.70 5.66 -10.92
N VAL A 131 11.09 5.03 -12.02
CA VAL A 131 10.36 5.08 -13.29
C VAL A 131 9.81 3.69 -13.58
N SER A 132 8.50 3.61 -13.72
CA SER A 132 7.78 2.40 -14.16
C SER A 132 7.39 2.59 -15.62
N ARG A 133 7.81 1.68 -16.50
CA ARG A 133 7.44 1.67 -17.92
C ARG A 133 6.71 0.40 -18.27
N LEU A 134 5.53 0.53 -18.86
CA LEU A 134 4.82 -0.57 -19.49
C LEU A 134 5.40 -0.78 -20.89
N ARG A 135 5.84 -2.00 -21.18
CA ARG A 135 6.42 -2.39 -22.47
C ARG A 135 5.89 -3.76 -22.90
N GLU A 136 6.26 -4.22 -24.09
CA GLU A 136 5.83 -5.53 -24.61
C GLU A 136 6.35 -6.69 -23.76
N GLU A 137 7.54 -6.54 -23.16
CA GLU A 137 8.12 -7.50 -22.24
C GLU A 137 7.47 -7.51 -20.84
N GLY A 138 6.64 -6.51 -20.53
CA GLY A 138 5.98 -6.34 -19.24
C GLY A 138 6.23 -4.98 -18.60
N ILE A 139 6.07 -4.92 -17.27
CA ILE A 139 6.35 -3.71 -16.49
C ILE A 139 7.83 -3.72 -16.09
N VAL A 140 8.57 -2.71 -16.55
CA VAL A 140 9.99 -2.53 -16.27
C VAL A 140 10.16 -1.37 -15.30
N TYR A 141 10.83 -1.63 -14.17
CA TYR A 141 11.20 -0.63 -13.19
C TYR A 141 12.66 -0.22 -13.35
N ASN A 142 12.89 1.09 -13.38
CA ASN A 142 14.22 1.67 -13.23
C ASN A 142 14.27 2.42 -11.90
N LEU A 143 15.15 1.98 -11.01
CA LEU A 143 15.38 2.63 -9.72
C LEU A 143 16.75 3.30 -9.74
N HIS A 144 16.79 4.57 -9.33
CA HIS A 144 18.03 5.30 -9.12
C HIS A 144 18.76 4.73 -7.90
N ARG A 145 20.09 4.63 -7.97
CA ARG A 145 20.93 4.03 -6.93
C ARG A 145 20.76 4.72 -5.57
N ASP A 146 20.61 6.05 -5.59
CA ASP A 146 20.49 6.88 -4.39
C ASP A 146 19.06 7.09 -3.89
N LEU A 147 18.09 6.30 -4.37
CA LEU A 147 16.69 6.39 -3.98
C LEU A 147 16.50 6.51 -2.46
N ALA A 148 17.12 5.61 -1.70
CA ALA A 148 16.97 5.58 -0.25
C ALA A 148 17.60 6.80 0.44
N PHE A 149 18.67 7.37 -0.13
CA PHE A 149 19.28 8.60 0.35
C PHE A 149 18.32 9.79 0.18
N HIS A 150 17.68 9.91 -0.97
CA HIS A 150 16.75 11.00 -1.23
C HIS A 150 15.44 10.91 -0.45
N ILE A 151 14.95 9.69 -0.19
CA ILE A 151 13.83 9.49 0.74
C ILE A 151 14.23 10.01 2.13
N ALA A 152 15.39 9.59 2.63
CA ALA A 152 15.88 9.96 3.95
C ALA A 152 16.15 11.47 4.08
N ALA A 153 16.68 12.13 3.05
CA ALA A 153 16.95 13.57 3.07
C ALA A 153 15.68 14.43 3.18
N ASN A 154 14.53 13.92 2.74
CA ASN A 154 13.27 14.67 2.70
C ASN A 154 12.26 14.26 3.78
N ILE A 155 12.48 13.14 4.48
CA ILE A 155 11.52 12.62 5.45
C ILE A 155 11.33 13.56 6.64
N GLU A 156 12.39 14.22 7.13
CA GLU A 156 12.28 15.16 8.25
C GLU A 156 11.40 16.37 7.89
N ALA A 157 11.59 16.92 6.69
CA ALA A 157 10.77 18.03 6.21
C ALA A 157 9.30 17.62 6.06
N LEU A 158 9.03 16.37 5.67
CA LEU A 158 7.68 15.81 5.65
C LEU A 158 7.10 15.72 7.07
N MET A 159 7.86 15.17 8.03
CA MET A 159 7.39 14.99 9.40
C MET A 159 7.09 16.33 10.09
N ARG A 160 7.97 17.34 9.91
CA ARG A 160 7.74 18.69 10.44
C ARG A 160 6.44 19.32 9.93
N LYS A 161 6.05 19.05 8.67
CA LYS A 161 4.80 19.57 8.10
C LYS A 161 3.55 18.91 8.68
N VAL A 162 3.64 17.65 9.11
CA VAL A 162 2.47 16.85 9.52
C VAL A 162 2.22 16.95 11.01
N ILE A 163 3.26 16.77 11.83
CA ILE A 163 3.14 16.62 13.29
C ILE A 163 3.63 17.87 14.04
N GLY A 164 4.24 18.84 13.34
CA GLY A 164 4.93 19.96 13.98
C GLY A 164 6.23 19.54 14.67
N ALA A 165 6.69 20.33 15.65
CA ALA A 165 8.01 20.18 16.30
C ALA A 165 7.96 19.61 17.74
N LEU A 166 6.80 19.20 18.25
CA LEU A 166 6.56 19.05 19.69
C LEU A 166 6.26 17.61 20.16
N VAL A 167 6.37 16.60 19.29
CA VAL A 167 5.93 15.23 19.61
C VAL A 167 7.11 14.26 19.60
N ASP A 168 7.22 13.41 20.62
CA ASP A 168 8.20 12.33 20.66
C ASP A 168 7.75 11.19 19.73
N LEU A 169 8.50 10.99 18.64
CA LEU A 169 8.20 9.99 17.61
C LEU A 169 8.25 8.54 18.10
N ASN A 170 8.93 8.29 19.23
CA ASN A 170 9.06 6.96 19.81
C ASN A 170 8.03 6.72 20.93
N GLU A 171 7.71 7.73 21.73
CA GLU A 171 6.77 7.54 22.85
C GLU A 171 5.31 7.81 22.46
N GLU A 172 5.05 8.69 21.49
CA GLU A 172 3.70 9.19 21.24
C GLU A 172 3.10 8.72 19.90
N VAL A 173 3.93 8.18 18.99
CA VAL A 173 3.53 7.84 17.62
C VAL A 173 3.75 6.35 17.28
N PHE A 174 2.74 5.67 16.74
CA PHE A 174 2.90 4.36 16.10
C PHE A 174 3.12 4.47 14.58
N TRP A 175 3.85 3.53 13.97
CA TRP A 175 4.37 3.70 12.60
C TRP A 175 3.92 2.61 11.62
N VAL A 176 3.23 2.97 10.54
CA VAL A 176 2.85 2.05 9.46
C VAL A 176 3.66 2.41 8.21
N VAL A 177 4.85 1.84 8.08
CA VAL A 177 5.77 2.19 6.99
C VAL A 177 5.70 1.16 5.87
N HIS A 178 5.54 1.63 4.63
CA HIS A 178 5.62 0.79 3.43
C HIS A 178 7.00 0.13 3.32
N PRO A 179 7.08 -1.22 3.32
CA PRO A 179 8.36 -1.93 3.30
C PRO A 179 8.91 -2.04 1.87
N GLY A 180 9.29 -0.90 1.28
CA GLY A 180 9.84 -0.84 -0.09
C GLY A 180 11.23 -1.47 -0.24
N GLY A 181 11.96 -1.61 0.87
CA GLY A 181 13.28 -2.23 0.95
C GLY A 181 13.94 -1.99 2.30
N ARG A 182 14.86 -2.88 2.70
CA ARG A 182 15.54 -2.78 4.01
C ARG A 182 16.32 -1.48 4.15
N ASP A 183 17.08 -1.09 3.13
CA ASP A 183 17.88 0.14 3.15
C ASP A 183 17.02 1.41 3.32
N ILE A 184 15.80 1.42 2.77
CA ILE A 184 14.86 2.53 2.96
C ILE A 184 14.41 2.60 4.42
N LEU A 185 13.98 1.47 4.99
CA LEU A 185 13.53 1.40 6.38
C LEU A 185 14.66 1.77 7.36
N ASP A 186 15.85 1.20 7.18
CA ASP A 186 17.01 1.45 8.04
C ASP A 186 17.41 2.93 8.01
N ARG A 187 17.42 3.56 6.82
CA ARG A 187 17.75 4.98 6.69
C ARG A 187 16.68 5.90 7.28
N VAL A 188 15.40 5.59 7.05
CA VAL A 188 14.28 6.36 7.63
C VAL A 188 14.31 6.25 9.15
N ALA A 189 14.49 5.04 9.69
CA ALA A 189 14.61 4.82 11.14
C ALA A 189 15.78 5.61 11.72
N ARG A 190 16.94 5.57 11.07
CA ARG A 190 18.14 6.28 11.52
C ARG A 190 17.96 7.80 11.51
N VAL A 191 17.41 8.37 10.43
CA VAL A 191 17.21 9.82 10.31
C VAL A 191 16.19 10.32 11.33
N LEU A 192 15.11 9.56 11.54
CA LEU A 192 14.07 9.94 12.50
C LEU A 192 14.38 9.51 13.95
N GLY A 193 15.51 8.87 14.20
CA GLY A 193 15.88 8.37 15.54
C GLY A 193 14.90 7.33 16.11
N LEU A 194 14.28 6.52 15.24
CA LEU A 194 13.30 5.52 15.66
C LEU A 194 13.97 4.28 16.24
N ARG A 195 13.41 3.75 17.33
CA ARG A 195 13.78 2.44 17.87
C ARG A 195 13.39 1.31 16.91
N ASP A 196 14.13 0.21 16.93
CA ASP A 196 13.89 -0.94 16.04
C ASP A 196 12.47 -1.51 16.12
N GLU A 197 11.87 -1.46 17.32
CA GLU A 197 10.48 -1.85 17.57
C GLU A 197 9.45 -1.01 16.79
N LYS A 198 9.79 0.26 16.49
CA LYS A 198 8.92 1.16 15.72
C LYS A 198 8.95 0.90 14.23
N VAL A 199 9.84 0.08 13.71
CA VAL A 199 9.84 -0.30 12.28
C VAL A 199 9.48 -1.78 12.07
N ALA A 200 9.13 -2.50 13.14
CA ALA A 200 8.69 -3.88 13.07
C ALA A 200 7.33 -4.03 12.37
N VAL A 201 7.22 -5.04 11.50
CA VAL A 201 5.99 -5.38 10.76
C VAL A 201 5.07 -6.23 11.64
N SER A 202 3.75 -6.04 11.57
CA SER A 202 2.64 -6.70 12.30
C SER A 202 2.31 -6.14 13.70
N ARG A 203 1.41 -5.14 13.73
CA ARG A 203 1.06 -4.38 14.94
C ARG A 203 -0.30 -4.73 15.55
N GLU A 204 -1.33 -4.91 14.74
CA GLU A 204 -2.70 -5.07 15.24
C GLU A 204 -2.88 -6.38 16.01
N ARG A 205 -2.55 -7.52 15.38
CA ARG A 205 -2.62 -8.84 16.03
C ARG A 205 -1.80 -8.90 17.33
N ARG A 206 -0.65 -8.24 17.34
CA ARG A 206 0.24 -8.12 18.50
C ARG A 206 -0.36 -7.24 19.60
N SER A 207 -1.06 -6.16 19.24
CA SER A 207 -1.73 -5.28 20.21
C SER A 207 -2.87 -6.00 20.92
N VAL A 208 -3.65 -6.82 20.20
CA VAL A 208 -4.71 -7.67 20.77
C VAL A 208 -4.10 -8.77 21.65
N GLU A 209 -3.10 -9.51 21.15
CA GLU A 209 -2.41 -10.57 21.91
C GLU A 209 -1.71 -10.06 23.19
N ARG A 210 -1.30 -8.78 23.20
CA ARG A 210 -0.66 -8.13 24.36
C ARG A 210 -1.62 -7.35 25.26
N GLY A 211 -2.93 -7.36 24.97
CA GLY A 211 -3.93 -6.64 25.77
C GLY A 211 -3.72 -5.12 25.83
N MET A 212 -3.23 -4.53 24.74
CA MET A 212 -2.94 -3.09 24.68
C MET A 212 -4.21 -2.22 24.68
N ARG A 213 -4.08 -0.94 25.03
CA ARG A 213 -5.23 -0.02 25.11
C ARG A 213 -5.86 0.33 23.76
N THR A 214 -5.04 0.40 22.70
CA THR A 214 -5.46 0.80 21.35
C THR A 214 -4.91 -0.16 20.31
N ALA A 215 -5.53 -0.21 19.13
CA ALA A 215 -5.03 -0.98 17.99
C ALA A 215 -3.66 -0.46 17.47
N GLY A 216 -3.23 0.72 17.93
CA GLY A 216 -1.95 1.35 17.66
C GLY A 216 -0.90 1.10 18.74
N GLU A 217 -0.84 -0.12 19.29
CA GLU A 217 0.14 -0.51 20.33
C GLU A 217 0.02 0.32 21.62
N GLY A 218 -1.19 0.72 22.00
CA GLY A 218 -1.45 1.55 23.18
C GLY A 218 -1.34 3.05 22.93
N LEU A 219 -0.89 3.47 21.74
CA LEU A 219 -0.79 4.86 21.34
C LEU A 219 -2.02 5.32 20.56
N GLU A 220 -2.39 6.59 20.71
CA GLU A 220 -3.53 7.17 20.00
C GLU A 220 -3.15 7.70 18.62
N LEU A 221 -1.93 8.21 18.44
CA LEU A 221 -1.49 8.84 17.21
C LEU A 221 -0.58 7.90 16.42
N GLY A 222 -0.76 7.85 15.10
CA GLY A 222 0.13 7.10 14.24
C GLY A 222 0.36 7.76 12.89
N LEU A 223 1.41 7.29 12.21
CA LEU A 223 1.77 7.74 10.88
C LEU A 223 1.85 6.57 9.92
N LEU A 224 1.09 6.65 8.84
CA LEU A 224 1.28 5.79 7.68
C LEU A 224 2.20 6.47 6.70
N LEU A 225 3.29 5.81 6.29
CA LEU A 225 4.22 6.27 5.28
C LEU A 225 4.21 5.35 4.07
N SER A 226 4.12 5.94 2.87
CA SER A 226 4.20 5.20 1.62
C SER A 226 5.04 5.93 0.58
N PHE A 227 5.74 5.15 -0.25
CA PHE A 227 6.71 5.62 -1.23
C PHE A 227 6.39 5.02 -2.59
N GLY A 228 6.58 5.75 -3.69
CA GLY A 228 6.41 5.18 -5.02
C GLY A 228 7.00 6.02 -6.16
N PRO A 229 6.66 5.69 -7.42
CA PRO A 229 7.23 6.28 -8.63
C PRO A 229 7.25 7.82 -8.66
N GLY A 230 8.22 8.38 -9.40
CA GLY A 230 8.60 9.79 -9.33
C GLY A 230 9.85 9.95 -8.47
N LEU A 231 9.75 10.76 -7.42
CA LEU A 231 9.66 10.20 -6.07
C LEU A 231 8.40 10.80 -5.44
N THR A 232 7.42 9.97 -5.12
CA THR A 232 6.22 10.42 -4.39
C THR A 232 6.27 9.83 -2.99
N MET A 233 6.12 10.68 -1.98
CA MET A 233 5.98 10.30 -0.58
C MET A 233 4.61 10.74 -0.08
N GLU A 234 3.83 9.79 0.42
CA GLU A 234 2.53 10.06 1.03
C GLU A 234 2.56 9.67 2.50
N THR A 235 2.02 10.56 3.33
CA THR A 235 1.86 10.33 4.76
C THR A 235 0.43 10.61 5.20
N ILE A 236 -0.09 9.76 6.07
CA ILE A 236 -1.42 9.89 6.65
C ILE A 236 -1.28 9.90 8.16
N LEU A 237 -1.87 10.89 8.81
CA LEU A 237 -2.03 10.93 10.24
C LEU A 237 -3.20 10.02 10.62
N LEU A 238 -2.91 8.99 11.41
CA LEU A 238 -3.87 8.02 11.89
C LEU A 238 -4.20 8.31 13.35
N ARG A 239 -5.47 8.07 13.72
CA ARG A 239 -5.88 7.98 15.11
C ARG A 239 -6.33 6.56 15.39
N ALA A 240 -5.65 5.87 16.30
CA ALA A 240 -6.01 4.51 16.67
C ALA A 240 -7.29 4.50 17.52
N PRO A 241 -8.26 3.63 17.22
CA PRO A 241 -9.40 3.43 18.10
C PRO A 241 -8.98 2.64 19.35
N PRO A 242 -9.73 2.77 20.46
CA PRO A 242 -9.56 1.91 21.63
C PRO A 242 -9.88 0.45 21.29
N ILE A 243 -9.16 -0.50 21.88
CA ILE A 243 -9.47 -1.94 21.73
C ILE A 243 -10.78 -2.21 22.48
N ARG A 244 -11.80 -2.71 21.76
CA ARG A 244 -13.01 -3.22 22.41
C ARG A 244 -12.66 -4.56 23.07
N PRO A 245 -12.98 -4.78 24.35
CA PRO A 245 -12.84 -6.10 24.94
C PRO A 245 -13.67 -7.10 24.13
N ILE A 246 -13.08 -8.25 23.81
CA ILE A 246 -13.79 -9.37 23.23
C ILE A 246 -14.74 -9.87 24.33
N ILE A 247 -16.05 -9.65 24.16
CA ILE A 247 -17.10 -10.17 25.04
C ILE A 247 -17.43 -11.60 24.59
#